data_AF-A0A8T4JXU2-F1
#
_entry.id   AF-A0A8T4JXU2-F1
#
_cell.length_a   1.000
_cell.length_b   1.000
_cell.length_c   1.000
_cell.angle_alpha   90.00
_cell.angle_beta   90.00
_cell.angle_gamma   90.00
#
_symmetry.space_group_name_H-M   'P 1'
#
loop_
_entity.id
_entity.type
_entity.pdbx_description
1 polymer ?
#
loop_
_entity_poly.entity_id
_entity_poly.type
_entity_poly.pdbx_seq_one_letter_code
_entity_poly.pdbx_strand_id
1 'polypeptide(L)'
;MLNFFSWFLIPLLTVSMAGPGNWTETNFSVSGSRPPGQLLLLLWGAATGGYFYSLLRRTASRIPGIKAEKRLTVPAAAAALLLAVSVFLPYRPETSRYLSAVHVGCAFFASALLYLLLFLLAFKMYFYRPETYRRPVVFLLAALPVCLFLFADSGWLISSSLETFFTIFCCLWLNRFYRLLPG
;
A
#
# COMPACT_ATOMS: atom_id res chain seq x y z
N MET A 1 5.05 12.83 -13.83
CA MET A 1 4.00 12.59 -12.82
C MET A 1 4.25 11.36 -11.95
N LEU A 2 4.34 10.14 -12.49
CA LEU A 2 4.55 8.91 -11.66
C LEU A 2 5.78 8.97 -10.73
N ASN A 3 6.87 9.59 -11.19
CA ASN A 3 8.10 9.75 -10.40
C ASN A 3 7.91 10.72 -9.23
N PHE A 4 7.19 11.82 -9.45
CA PHE A 4 6.91 12.78 -8.38
C PHE A 4 6.09 12.13 -7.26
N PHE A 5 5.06 11.36 -7.62
CA PHE A 5 4.25 10.64 -6.64
C PHE A 5 5.07 9.62 -5.86
N SER A 6 5.85 8.79 -6.56
CA SER A 6 6.58 7.69 -5.93
C SER A 6 7.81 8.10 -5.12
N TRP A 7 8.52 9.13 -5.56
CA TRP A 7 9.77 9.54 -4.91
C TRP A 7 9.58 10.69 -3.93
N PHE A 8 8.50 11.47 -4.04
CA PHE A 8 8.30 12.66 -3.23
C PHE A 8 6.96 12.66 -2.50
N LEU A 9 5.83 12.73 -3.20
CA LEU A 9 4.54 12.98 -2.56
C LEU A 9 4.13 11.88 -1.58
N ILE A 10 4.13 10.61 -2.02
CA ILE A 10 3.73 9.48 -1.16
C ILE A 10 4.71 9.30 0.00
N PRO A 11 6.04 9.25 -0.22
CA PRO A 11 6.99 9.19 0.89
C PRO A 11 6.82 10.33 1.90
N LEU A 12 6.68 11.58 1.43
CA LEU A 12 6.52 12.74 2.31
C LEU A 12 5.24 12.64 3.13
N LEU A 13 4.10 12.34 2.50
CA LEU A 13 2.82 12.16 3.21
C LEU A 13 2.87 11.00 4.20
N THR A 14 3.54 9.91 3.85
CA THR A 14 3.66 8.70 4.68
C THR A 14 4.50 8.99 5.93
N VAL A 15 5.66 9.63 5.79
CA VAL A 15 6.48 10.05 6.94
C VAL A 15 5.76 11.09 7.79
N SER A 16 5.04 12.02 7.16
CA SER A 16 4.22 13.00 7.88
C SER A 16 3.12 12.34 8.71
N MET A 17 2.52 11.25 8.22
CA MET A 17 1.52 10.46 8.95
C MET A 17 2.11 9.71 10.15
N ALA A 18 3.34 9.22 10.04
CA ALA A 18 4.06 8.62 11.17
C ALA A 18 4.34 9.66 12.27
N GLY A 19 4.60 10.91 11.88
CA GLY A 19 4.83 12.01 12.82
C GLY A 19 6.14 11.86 13.62
N PRO A 20 6.35 12.70 14.65
CA PRO A 20 7.60 12.69 15.43
C PRO A 20 7.60 11.71 16.63
N GLY A 21 6.52 10.95 16.85
CA GLY A 21 6.35 10.07 18.00
C GLY A 21 7.13 8.75 17.90
N ASN A 22 6.87 7.81 18.81
CA ASN A 22 7.43 6.46 18.71
C ASN A 22 6.68 5.64 17.65
N TRP A 23 7.35 5.36 16.54
CA TRP A 23 6.73 4.70 15.39
C TRP A 23 6.39 3.23 15.61
N THR A 24 6.93 2.59 16.64
CA THR A 24 6.61 1.19 16.98
C THR A 24 5.38 1.07 17.88
N GLU A 25 5.00 2.14 18.58
CA GLU A 25 3.88 2.17 19.52
C GLU A 25 2.61 2.84 18.97
N THR A 26 2.74 3.68 17.94
CA THR A 26 1.62 4.36 17.27
C THR A 26 1.34 3.79 15.88
N ASN A 27 0.24 4.21 15.25
CA ASN A 27 -0.08 3.92 13.85
C ASN A 27 -0.80 5.10 13.19
N PHE A 28 -0.98 5.04 11.88
CA PHE A 28 -1.59 6.11 11.09
C PHE A 28 -3.03 6.39 11.50
N SER A 29 -3.78 5.35 11.88
CA SER A 29 -5.16 5.49 12.34
C SER A 29 -5.24 6.27 13.66
N VAL A 30 -4.31 6.04 14.60
CA VAL A 30 -4.19 6.81 15.85
C VAL A 30 -3.82 8.26 15.54
N SER A 31 -2.78 8.50 14.73
CA SER A 31 -2.36 9.84 14.31
C SER A 31 -3.47 10.60 13.56
N GLY A 32 -4.27 9.88 12.77
CA GLY A 32 -5.38 10.42 11.99
C GLY A 32 -6.71 10.55 12.75
N SER A 33 -6.79 10.12 14.01
CA SER A 33 -8.06 10.07 14.77
C SER A 33 -8.60 11.44 15.21
N ARG A 34 -7.74 12.48 15.20
CA ARG A 34 -8.03 13.84 15.65
C ARG A 34 -7.52 14.89 14.64
N PRO A 35 -8.16 16.06 14.54
CA PRO A 35 -7.60 17.19 13.80
C PRO A 35 -6.26 17.65 14.39
N PRO A 36 -5.28 18.07 13.55
CA PRO A 36 -5.33 18.16 12.09
C PRO A 36 -5.01 16.83 11.37
N GLY A 37 -4.62 15.77 12.08
CA GLY A 37 -4.20 14.48 11.52
C GLY A 37 -5.26 13.80 10.65
N GLN A 38 -6.55 14.03 10.92
CA GLN A 38 -7.64 13.49 10.09
C GLN A 38 -7.55 13.95 8.63
N LEU A 39 -7.26 15.23 8.39
CA LEU A 39 -7.10 15.75 7.03
C LEU A 39 -5.87 15.12 6.36
N LEU A 40 -4.78 14.97 7.10
CA LEU A 40 -3.56 14.34 6.60
C LEU A 40 -3.80 12.87 6.22
N LEU A 41 -4.58 12.12 7.03
CA LEU A 41 -4.94 10.73 6.75
C LEU A 41 -5.77 10.62 5.47
N LEU A 42 -6.73 11.54 5.26
CA LEU A 42 -7.53 11.60 4.04
C LEU A 42 -6.66 11.93 2.80
N LEU A 43 -5.75 12.90 2.91
CA LEU A 43 -4.83 13.27 1.84
C LEU A 43 -3.87 12.13 1.50
N TRP A 44 -3.31 11.48 2.51
CA TRP A 44 -2.45 10.32 2.36
C TRP A 44 -3.20 9.15 1.71
N GLY A 45 -4.41 8.82 2.19
CA GLY A 45 -5.24 7.76 1.64
C GLY A 45 -5.64 8.00 0.19
N ALA A 46 -6.03 9.25 -0.14
CA ALA A 46 -6.35 9.64 -1.51
C ALA A 46 -5.12 9.55 -2.44
N ALA A 47 -3.97 10.05 -1.99
CA ALA A 47 -2.74 10.03 -2.78
C ALA A 47 -2.25 8.59 -3.03
N THR A 48 -2.20 7.77 -1.98
CA THR A 48 -1.74 6.37 -2.07
C THR A 48 -2.71 5.49 -2.84
N GLY A 49 -4.00 5.50 -2.49
CA GLY A 49 -5.04 4.73 -3.16
C GLY A 49 -5.16 5.10 -4.64
N GLY A 50 -5.21 6.41 -4.95
CA GLY A 50 -5.27 6.91 -6.32
C GLY A 50 -4.04 6.53 -7.14
N TYR A 51 -2.84 6.63 -6.55
CA TYR A 51 -1.59 6.23 -7.20
C TYR A 51 -1.54 4.74 -7.49
N PHE A 52 -1.79 3.89 -6.49
CA PHE A 52 -1.73 2.43 -6.66
C PHE A 52 -2.74 1.94 -7.68
N TYR A 53 -3.99 2.40 -7.60
CA TYR A 53 -5.02 2.06 -8.59
C TYR A 53 -4.61 2.47 -10.00
N SER A 54 -4.19 3.74 -10.17
CA SER A 54 -3.82 4.28 -11.49
C SER A 54 -2.64 3.53 -12.11
N LEU A 55 -1.61 3.23 -11.31
CA LEU A 55 -0.41 2.59 -11.81
C LEU A 55 -0.60 1.09 -12.05
N LEU A 56 -1.40 0.39 -11.21
CA LEU A 56 -1.80 -0.99 -11.47
C LEU A 56 -2.62 -1.08 -12.75
N ARG A 57 -3.57 -0.17 -12.99
CA ARG A 57 -4.34 -0.13 -14.25
C ARG A 57 -3.44 0.06 -15.47
N ARG A 58 -2.49 1.00 -15.42
CA ARG A 58 -1.48 1.22 -16.50
C ARG A 58 -0.55 0.03 -16.68
N THR A 59 -0.22 -0.67 -15.60
CA THR A 59 0.56 -1.89 -15.65
C THR A 59 -0.23 -2.98 -16.36
N ALA A 60 -1.50 -3.14 -16.01
CA ALA A 60 -2.38 -4.14 -16.59
C ALA A 60 -2.54 -3.96 -18.11
N SER A 61 -2.60 -2.72 -18.60
CA SER A 61 -2.71 -2.42 -20.03
C SER A 61 -1.45 -2.72 -20.83
N ARG A 62 -0.27 -2.83 -20.19
CA ARG A 62 1.01 -3.15 -20.84
C ARG A 62 1.35 -4.64 -20.81
N ILE A 63 0.62 -5.44 -20.04
CA ILE A 63 0.87 -6.87 -19.94
C ILE A 63 0.12 -7.58 -21.08
N PRO A 64 0.79 -8.40 -21.89
CA PRO A 64 0.14 -9.16 -22.94
C PRO A 64 -1.02 -10.04 -22.41
N GLY A 65 -2.17 -9.96 -23.09
CA GLY A 65 -3.34 -10.81 -22.86
C GLY A 65 -4.59 -10.07 -22.38
N ILE A 66 -5.69 -10.18 -23.16
CA ILE A 66 -6.99 -9.49 -22.99
C ILE A 66 -7.64 -9.74 -21.60
N LYS A 67 -7.30 -10.83 -20.92
CA LYS A 67 -7.83 -11.17 -19.59
C LYS A 67 -7.02 -10.59 -18.42
N ALA A 68 -5.82 -10.05 -18.66
CA ALA A 68 -4.95 -9.52 -17.61
C ALA A 68 -5.49 -8.19 -17.04
N GLU A 69 -6.05 -7.35 -17.90
CA GLU A 69 -6.52 -6.02 -17.52
C GLU A 69 -7.67 -6.08 -16.50
N LYS A 70 -8.74 -6.82 -16.80
CA LYS A 70 -9.86 -6.98 -15.85
C LYS A 70 -9.45 -7.68 -14.55
N ARG A 71 -8.59 -8.71 -14.65
CA ARG A 71 -8.13 -9.50 -13.49
C ARG A 71 -7.27 -8.70 -12.51
N LEU A 72 -6.59 -7.65 -12.96
CA LEU A 72 -5.80 -6.78 -12.09
C LEU A 72 -6.57 -5.51 -11.68
N THR A 73 -7.36 -4.94 -12.59
CA THR A 73 -8.03 -3.65 -12.38
C THR A 73 -9.19 -3.74 -11.38
N VAL A 74 -9.98 -4.83 -11.40
CA VAL A 74 -11.11 -4.99 -10.47
C VAL A 74 -10.62 -5.14 -9.02
N PRO A 75 -9.66 -6.03 -8.71
CA PRO A 75 -9.08 -6.08 -7.37
C PRO A 75 -8.35 -4.79 -6.95
N ALA A 76 -7.69 -4.10 -7.90
CA ALA A 76 -7.05 -2.81 -7.60
C ALA A 76 -8.08 -1.74 -7.19
N ALA A 77 -9.23 -1.70 -7.88
CA ALA A 77 -10.34 -0.83 -7.50
C ALA A 77 -10.91 -1.22 -6.13
N ALA A 78 -11.05 -2.52 -5.84
CA ALA A 78 -11.49 -2.99 -4.54
C ALA A 78 -10.52 -2.59 -3.42
N ALA A 79 -9.21 -2.72 -3.63
CA ALA A 79 -8.19 -2.30 -2.66
C ALA A 79 -8.26 -0.78 -2.39
N ALA A 80 -8.41 0.03 -3.44
CA ALA A 80 -8.56 1.48 -3.31
C ALA A 80 -9.87 1.86 -2.59
N LEU A 81 -10.96 1.16 -2.88
CA LEU A 81 -12.25 1.36 -2.20
C LEU A 81 -12.17 0.98 -0.72
N LEU A 82 -11.55 -0.15 -0.39
CA LEU A 82 -11.32 -0.55 1.00
C LEU A 82 -10.50 0.49 1.76
N LEU A 83 -9.44 1.01 1.14
CA LEU A 83 -8.65 2.09 1.75
C LEU A 83 -9.48 3.37 1.93
N ALA A 84 -10.29 3.74 0.93
CA ALA A 84 -11.17 4.90 1.03
C ALA A 84 -12.19 4.73 2.17
N VAL A 85 -12.85 3.58 2.25
CA VAL A 85 -13.78 3.27 3.35
C VAL A 85 -13.06 3.37 4.71
N SER A 86 -11.86 2.82 4.81
CA SER A 86 -11.05 2.91 6.03
C SER A 86 -10.77 4.36 6.43
N VAL A 87 -10.19 5.18 5.55
CA VAL A 87 -9.79 6.56 5.90
C VAL A 87 -10.97 7.51 6.15
N PHE A 88 -12.17 7.21 5.63
CA PHE A 88 -13.40 7.94 5.95
C PHE A 88 -14.06 7.47 7.26
N LEU A 89 -13.79 6.25 7.71
CA LEU A 89 -14.31 5.73 8.97
C LEU A 89 -13.48 6.22 10.16
N PRO A 90 -14.12 6.73 11.23
CA PRO A 90 -13.40 7.19 12.41
C PRO A 90 -12.76 6.02 13.16
N TYR A 91 -11.46 6.10 13.42
CA TYR A 91 -10.77 5.21 14.34
C TYR A 91 -10.79 5.79 15.75
N ARG A 92 -11.74 5.32 16.57
CA ARG A 92 -11.93 5.72 17.97
C ARG A 92 -12.47 4.54 18.78
N PRO A 93 -11.59 3.61 19.20
CA PRO A 93 -12.02 2.37 19.86
C PRO A 93 -12.79 2.64 21.16
N GLU A 94 -12.45 3.74 21.86
CA GLU A 94 -13.12 4.19 23.10
C GLU A 94 -14.60 4.54 22.90
N THR A 95 -14.97 5.09 21.73
CA THR A 95 -16.34 5.52 21.46
C THR A 95 -17.13 4.49 20.64
N SER A 96 -16.46 3.77 19.74
CA SER A 96 -17.09 2.74 18.92
C SER A 96 -16.08 1.68 18.51
N ARG A 97 -16.14 0.55 19.21
CA ARG A 97 -15.35 -0.65 18.88
C ARG A 97 -15.69 -1.21 17.51
N TYR A 98 -16.97 -1.17 17.12
CA TYR A 98 -17.42 -1.69 15.82
C TYR A 98 -16.84 -0.89 14.65
N LEU A 99 -17.00 0.44 14.63
CA LEU A 99 -16.46 1.27 13.55
C LEU A 99 -14.94 1.18 13.45
N SER A 100 -14.26 1.12 14.61
CA SER A 100 -12.80 0.94 14.66
C SER A 100 -12.38 -0.42 14.11
N ALA A 101 -13.13 -1.49 14.37
CA ALA A 101 -12.86 -2.81 13.80
C ALA A 101 -13.07 -2.83 12.28
N VAL A 102 -14.13 -2.19 11.77
CA VAL A 102 -14.36 -2.07 10.31
C VAL A 102 -13.23 -1.25 9.67
N HIS A 103 -12.84 -0.12 10.27
CA HIS A 103 -11.71 0.69 9.82
C HIS A 103 -10.43 -0.14 9.66
N VAL A 104 -10.04 -0.87 10.72
CA VAL A 104 -8.84 -1.70 10.73
C VAL A 104 -8.95 -2.85 9.72
N GLY A 105 -10.10 -3.53 9.68
CA GLY A 105 -10.35 -4.59 8.71
C GLY A 105 -10.20 -4.10 7.26
N CYS A 106 -10.80 -2.96 6.93
CA CYS A 106 -10.69 -2.36 5.61
C CYS A 106 -9.24 -1.97 5.27
N ALA A 107 -8.50 -1.33 6.19
CA ALA A 107 -7.09 -0.99 5.97
C ALA A 107 -6.21 -2.23 5.75
N PHE A 108 -6.41 -3.26 6.58
CA PHE A 108 -5.68 -4.52 6.50
C PHE A 108 -5.95 -5.23 5.17
N PHE A 109 -7.22 -5.41 4.79
CA PHE A 109 -7.57 -6.07 3.54
C PHE A 109 -7.18 -5.25 2.30
N ALA A 110 -7.22 -3.92 2.37
CA ALA A 110 -6.68 -3.06 1.30
C ALA A 110 -5.19 -3.33 1.06
N SER A 111 -4.41 -3.37 2.15
CA SER A 111 -2.96 -3.61 2.10
C SER A 111 -2.62 -5.03 1.66
N ALA A 112 -3.30 -6.04 2.22
CA ALA A 112 -3.13 -7.44 1.85
C ALA A 112 -3.47 -7.69 0.38
N LEU A 113 -4.58 -7.11 -0.11
CA LEU A 113 -4.99 -7.22 -1.50
C LEU A 113 -4.00 -6.52 -2.43
N LEU A 114 -3.53 -5.31 -2.10
CA LEU A 114 -2.48 -4.63 -2.85
C LEU A 114 -1.23 -5.52 -2.97
N TYR A 115 -0.73 -6.05 -1.86
CA TYR A 115 0.48 -6.86 -1.85
C TYR A 115 0.31 -8.16 -2.66
N LEU A 116 -0.85 -8.81 -2.54
CA LEU A 116 -1.20 -9.97 -3.35
C LEU A 116 -1.18 -9.64 -4.85
N LEU A 117 -1.71 -8.49 -5.26
CA LEU A 117 -1.67 -8.06 -6.66
C LEU A 117 -0.24 -7.84 -7.16
N LEU A 118 0.62 -7.21 -6.35
CA LEU A 118 2.03 -7.05 -6.67
C LEU A 118 2.73 -8.41 -6.79
N PHE A 119 2.41 -9.34 -5.90
CA PHE A 119 2.95 -10.71 -5.91
C PHE A 119 2.53 -11.47 -7.18
N LEU A 120 1.24 -11.52 -7.48
CA LEU A 120 0.71 -12.19 -8.68
C LEU A 120 1.30 -11.58 -9.96
N LEU A 121 1.44 -10.26 -9.99
CA LEU A 121 2.06 -9.52 -11.09
C LEU A 121 3.54 -9.88 -11.26
N ALA A 122 4.30 -9.87 -10.17
CA ALA A 122 5.73 -10.18 -10.17
C ALA A 122 5.99 -11.61 -10.68
N PHE A 123 5.26 -12.59 -10.13
CA PHE A 123 5.40 -13.99 -10.51
C PHE A 123 4.92 -14.26 -11.93
N LYS A 124 3.80 -13.65 -12.36
CA LYS A 124 3.36 -13.75 -13.76
C LYS A 124 4.47 -13.32 -14.72
N MET A 125 5.12 -12.19 -14.46
CA MET A 125 6.17 -11.69 -15.34
C MET A 125 7.49 -12.46 -15.17
N TYR A 126 7.79 -12.99 -13.99
CA TYR A 126 8.89 -13.91 -13.77
C TYR A 126 8.76 -15.17 -14.64
N PHE A 127 7.59 -15.81 -14.65
CA PHE A 127 7.38 -16.98 -15.51
C PHE A 127 7.37 -16.65 -17.00
N TYR A 128 7.09 -15.40 -17.38
CA TYR A 128 7.17 -14.96 -18.77
C TYR A 128 8.61 -14.65 -19.22
N ARG A 129 9.40 -13.93 -18.40
CA ARG A 129 10.80 -13.56 -18.68
C ARG A 129 11.63 -13.54 -17.38
N PRO A 130 12.15 -14.70 -16.92
CA PRO A 130 12.84 -14.81 -15.64
C PRO A 130 14.03 -13.86 -15.51
N GLU A 131 14.84 -13.72 -16.56
CA GLU A 131 16.07 -12.90 -16.55
C GLU A 131 15.81 -11.43 -16.23
N THR A 132 14.65 -10.90 -16.65
CA THR A 132 14.28 -9.50 -16.39
C THR A 132 13.59 -9.34 -15.03
N TYR A 133 12.74 -10.28 -14.64
CA TYR A 133 11.83 -10.13 -13.50
C TYR A 133 12.25 -10.86 -12.22
N ARG A 134 13.37 -11.60 -12.24
CA ARG A 134 13.95 -12.24 -11.04
C ARG A 134 14.22 -11.22 -9.92
N ARG A 135 14.86 -10.09 -10.25
CA ARG A 135 15.18 -9.05 -9.25
C ARG A 135 13.93 -8.45 -8.59
N PRO A 136 12.90 -8.00 -9.33
CA PRO A 136 11.65 -7.57 -8.74
C PRO A 136 11.00 -8.59 -7.80
N VAL A 137 10.99 -9.87 -8.16
CA VAL A 137 10.45 -10.95 -7.30
C VAL A 137 11.28 -11.06 -6.02
N VAL A 138 12.60 -11.09 -6.10
CA VAL A 138 13.48 -11.17 -4.92
C VAL A 138 13.25 -9.99 -3.98
N PHE A 139 13.20 -8.75 -4.49
CA PHE A 139 12.91 -7.59 -3.64
C PHE A 139 11.54 -7.65 -2.99
N LEU A 140 10.51 -8.11 -3.72
CA LEU A 140 9.18 -8.30 -3.17
C LEU A 140 9.19 -9.37 -2.06
N LEU A 141 9.83 -10.51 -2.27
CA LEU A 141 9.93 -11.55 -1.24
C LEU A 141 10.74 -11.08 -0.03
N ALA A 142 11.81 -10.31 -0.24
CA ALA A 142 12.65 -9.76 0.82
C ALA A 142 11.91 -8.73 1.70
N ALA A 143 10.83 -8.10 1.21
CA ALA A 143 10.02 -7.21 2.04
C ALA A 143 9.17 -7.97 3.08
N LEU A 144 8.83 -9.23 2.86
CA LEU A 144 8.07 -10.04 3.81
C LEU A 144 8.77 -10.19 5.17
N PRO A 145 10.04 -10.66 5.26
CA PRO A 145 10.72 -10.75 6.54
C PRO A 145 10.92 -9.38 7.21
N VAL A 146 11.06 -8.29 6.44
CA VAL A 146 11.11 -6.93 7.02
C VAL A 146 9.76 -6.54 7.63
N CYS A 147 8.65 -6.78 6.93
CA CYS A 147 7.31 -6.56 7.48
C CYS A 147 7.08 -7.41 8.74
N LEU A 148 7.47 -8.68 8.72
CA LEU A 148 7.33 -9.57 9.88
C LEU A 148 8.18 -9.11 11.06
N PHE A 149 9.41 -8.68 10.81
CA PHE A 149 10.28 -8.11 11.84
C PHE A 149 9.64 -6.86 12.47
N LEU A 150 9.21 -5.90 11.66
CA LEU A 150 8.57 -4.67 12.14
C LEU A 150 7.26 -4.94 12.89
N PHE A 151 6.51 -5.96 12.48
CA PHE A 151 5.28 -6.38 13.15
C PHE A 151 5.55 -7.06 14.50
N ALA A 152 6.62 -7.86 14.60
CA ALA A 152 7.03 -8.48 15.85
C ALA A 152 7.62 -7.45 16.82
N ASP A 153 8.42 -6.50 16.31
CA ASP A 153 9.03 -5.42 17.07
C ASP A 153 7.99 -4.49 17.72
N SER A 154 6.85 -4.27 17.05
CA SER A 154 5.70 -3.52 17.59
C SER A 154 4.74 -4.35 18.46
N GLY A 155 5.16 -5.53 18.94
CA GLY A 155 4.33 -6.37 19.80
C GLY A 155 3.10 -6.96 19.09
N TRP A 156 3.23 -7.30 17.80
CA TRP A 156 2.17 -7.87 16.96
C TRP A 156 1.02 -6.89 16.67
N LEU A 157 1.30 -5.59 16.71
CA LEU A 157 0.38 -4.52 16.34
C LEU A 157 0.79 -3.88 15.01
N ILE A 158 -0.18 -3.41 14.23
CA ILE A 158 0.10 -2.60 13.05
C ILE A 158 0.63 -1.25 13.54
N SER A 159 1.89 -0.95 13.24
CA SER A 159 2.63 0.22 13.72
C SER A 159 2.97 1.19 12.59
N SER A 160 3.25 2.45 12.92
CA SER A 160 3.67 3.49 11.96
C SER A 160 4.95 3.09 11.22
N SER A 161 5.87 2.37 11.87
CA SER A 161 7.06 1.81 11.23
C SER A 161 6.69 0.84 10.10
N LEU A 162 5.79 -0.10 10.39
CA LEU A 162 5.32 -1.09 9.42
C LEU A 162 4.55 -0.42 8.28
N GLU A 163 3.60 0.45 8.58
CA GLU A 163 2.78 1.17 7.60
C GLU A 163 3.65 2.05 6.69
N THR A 164 4.65 2.71 7.27
CA THR A 164 5.60 3.56 6.53
C THR A 164 6.44 2.75 5.57
N PHE A 165 7.10 1.70 6.07
CA PHE A 165 7.90 0.81 5.25
C PHE A 165 7.06 0.20 4.12
N PHE A 166 5.92 -0.39 4.45
CA PHE A 166 5.05 -1.08 3.50
C PHE A 166 4.59 -0.14 2.38
N THR A 167 4.12 1.05 2.74
CA THR A 167 3.59 2.02 1.77
C THR A 167 4.67 2.51 0.82
N ILE A 168 5.83 2.94 1.35
CA ILE A 168 6.96 3.44 0.55
C ILE A 168 7.52 2.32 -0.32
N PHE A 169 7.73 1.14 0.26
CA PHE A 169 8.24 -0.03 -0.47
C PHE A 169 7.32 -0.39 -1.64
N CYS A 170 6.03 -0.59 -1.41
CA CYS A 170 5.07 -0.92 -2.46
C CYS A 170 5.03 0.16 -3.56
N CYS A 171 5.12 1.42 -3.16
CA CYS A 171 5.10 2.56 -4.07
C CYS A 171 6.32 2.56 -5.02
N LEU A 172 7.52 2.41 -4.46
CA LEU A 172 8.77 2.36 -5.20
C LEU A 172 8.87 1.09 -6.04
N TRP A 173 8.48 -0.05 -5.48
CA TRP A 173 8.49 -1.34 -6.17
C TRP A 173 7.59 -1.30 -7.40
N LEU A 174 6.34 -0.84 -7.27
CA LEU A 174 5.40 -0.78 -8.39
C LEU A 174 5.86 0.22 -9.47
N ASN A 175 6.40 1.38 -9.08
CA ASN A 175 7.00 2.33 -10.02
C ASN A 175 8.15 1.68 -10.82
N ARG A 176 9.07 1.00 -10.12
CA ARG A 176 10.22 0.36 -10.76
C ARG A 176 9.76 -0.78 -11.66
N PHE A 177 8.82 -1.59 -11.20
CA PHE A 177 8.26 -2.70 -11.96
C PHE A 177 7.58 -2.22 -13.24
N TYR A 178 6.74 -1.19 -13.16
CA TYR A 178 6.05 -0.62 -14.33
C TYR A 178 7.01 -0.17 -15.43
N ARG A 179 8.20 0.35 -15.05
CA ARG A 179 9.22 0.77 -16.01
C ARG A 179 9.97 -0.38 -16.68
N LEU A 180 9.90 -1.59 -16.13
CA LEU A 180 10.48 -2.79 -16.76
C LEU A 180 9.56 -3.40 -17.80
N LEU A 181 8.27 -3.03 -17.79
CA LEU A 181 7.31 -3.52 -18.78
C LEU A 181 7.65 -2.98 -20.17
N PRO A 182 7.50 -3.79 -21.22
CA PRO A 182 7.62 -3.30 -22.59
C PRO A 182 6.59 -2.19 -22.83
N GLY A 183 7.02 -1.17 -23.57
CA GLY A 183 6.23 0.02 -23.90
C GLY A 183 5.15 -0.25 -24.93
#